data_AF-A0A7Y8I1P0-F1
#
_entry.id   AF-A0A7Y8I1P0-F1
#
_cell.length_a   1.000
_cell.length_b   1.000
_cell.length_c   1.000
_cell.angle_alpha   90.00
_cell.angle_beta   90.00
_cell.angle_gamma   90.00
#
_symmetry.space_group_name_H-M   'P 1'
#
loop_
_entity.id
_entity.type
_entity.pdbx_description
1 polymer ?
#
loop_
_entity_poly.entity_id
_entity_poly.type
_entity_poly.pdbx_seq_one_letter_code
_entity_poly.pdbx_strand_id
1 'polypeptide(L)'
;MKNFHLPLPEETYTRLRAEAARAQVPATTLARKAVDEWLRQQSRKARHDAIAAYAKEMGGTQLDLDTELESAGIEHLKKTGKATR
;
A
#
# COMPACT_ATOMS: atom_id res chain seq x y z
N MET A 1 -3.18 17.86 -21.76
CA MET A 1 -4.20 17.44 -20.77
C MET A 1 -5.37 16.83 -21.53
N LYS A 2 -6.05 15.82 -20.97
CA LYS A 2 -7.27 15.25 -21.55
C LYS A 2 -8.46 15.63 -20.66
N ASN A 3 -9.58 15.99 -21.25
CA ASN A 3 -10.79 16.38 -20.52
C ASN A 3 -11.63 15.16 -20.21
N PHE A 4 -12.09 15.04 -18.96
CA PHE A 4 -12.98 13.99 -18.49
C PHE A 4 -14.14 14.66 -17.76
N HIS A 5 -15.36 14.51 -18.28
CA HIS A 5 -16.53 15.10 -17.68
C HIS A 5 -17.09 14.15 -16.62
N LEU A 6 -17.02 14.56 -15.35
CA LEU A 6 -17.50 13.79 -14.21
C LEU A 6 -18.55 14.62 -13.46
N PRO A 7 -19.85 14.32 -13.62
CA PRO A 7 -20.87 14.93 -12.77
C PRO A 7 -20.66 14.44 -11.33
N LEU A 8 -20.64 15.38 -10.39
CA LEU A 8 -20.50 15.10 -8.96
C LEU A 8 -21.87 15.18 -8.28
N PRO A 9 -22.14 14.33 -7.28
CA PRO A 9 -23.26 14.55 -6.37
C PRO A 9 -23.17 15.92 -5.70
N GLU A 10 -24.30 16.56 -5.45
CA GLU A 10 -24.40 17.93 -4.91
C GLU A 10 -23.59 18.13 -3.62
N GLU A 11 -23.65 17.15 -2.72
CA GLU A 11 -22.89 17.17 -1.46
C GLU A 11 -21.38 17.20 -1.72
N THR A 12 -20.88 16.30 -2.58
CA THR A 12 -19.46 16.21 -2.93
C THR A 12 -18.99 17.49 -3.62
N TYR A 13 -19.80 18.03 -4.53
CA TYR A 13 -19.51 19.30 -5.19
C TYR A 13 -19.39 20.44 -4.19
N THR A 14 -20.36 20.58 -3.29
CA THR A 14 -20.39 21.64 -2.26
C THR A 14 -19.18 21.54 -1.34
N ARG A 15 -18.85 20.35 -0.85
CA ARG A 15 -17.70 20.11 0.01
C ARG A 15 -16.38 20.43 -0.68
N LEU A 16 -16.21 19.98 -1.92
CA LEU A 16 -15.02 20.29 -2.72
C LEU A 16 -14.87 21.79 -2.96
N ARG A 17 -15.96 22.49 -3.27
CA ARG A 17 -15.96 23.95 -3.46
C ARG A 17 -15.59 24.69 -2.19
N ALA A 18 -16.12 24.25 -1.04
CA ALA A 18 -15.79 24.85 0.25
C ALA A 18 -14.31 24.67 0.62
N GLU A 19 -13.75 23.47 0.41
CA GLU A 19 -12.31 23.22 0.63
C GLU A 19 -11.43 24.03 -0.31
N ALA A 20 -11.82 24.12 -1.58
CA ALA A 20 -11.11 24.91 -2.58
C ALA A 20 -11.08 26.40 -2.19
N ALA A 21 -12.21 26.93 -1.70
CA ALA A 21 -12.29 28.29 -1.20
C ALA A 21 -11.40 28.53 0.02
N ARG A 22 -11.40 27.61 0.99
CA ARG A 22 -10.52 27.66 2.18
C ARG A 22 -9.04 27.64 1.80
N ALA A 23 -8.68 26.77 0.87
CA ALA A 23 -7.31 26.60 0.39
C ALA A 23 -6.90 27.66 -0.64
N GLN A 24 -7.81 28.55 -1.06
CA GLN A 24 -7.59 29.57 -2.08
C GLN A 24 -7.03 29.03 -3.41
N VAL A 25 -7.48 27.84 -3.81
CA VAL A 25 -7.10 27.20 -5.08
C VAL A 25 -8.35 26.79 -5.88
N PRO A 26 -8.24 26.61 -7.21
CA PRO A 26 -9.36 26.09 -7.98
C PRO A 26 -9.79 24.69 -7.51
N ALA A 27 -11.11 24.45 -7.44
CA ALA A 27 -11.68 23.15 -7.07
C ALA A 27 -11.20 22.00 -7.97
N THR A 28 -10.95 22.29 -9.25
CA THR A 28 -10.40 21.33 -10.21
C THR A 28 -8.96 20.90 -9.87
N THR A 29 -8.17 21.77 -9.23
CA THR A 29 -6.82 21.44 -8.74
C THR A 29 -6.90 20.43 -7.60
N LEU A 30 -7.78 20.67 -6.61
CA LEU A 30 -7.99 19.72 -5.51
C LEU A 30 -8.55 18.40 -6.00
N ALA A 31 -9.54 18.43 -6.92
CA ALA A 31 -10.11 17.22 -7.49
C ALA A 31 -9.05 16.38 -8.21
N ARG A 32 -8.22 17.01 -9.04
CA ARG A 32 -7.13 16.32 -9.74
C ARG A 32 -6.15 15.68 -8.75
N LYS A 33 -5.73 16.44 -7.74
CA LYS A 33 -4.81 15.94 -6.71
C LYS A 33 -5.41 14.75 -5.96
N ALA A 34 -6.68 14.84 -5.55
CA ALA A 34 -7.36 13.77 -4.84
C ALA A 34 -7.45 12.49 -5.70
N VAL A 35 -7.79 12.62 -6.98
CA VAL A 35 -7.83 11.48 -7.91
C VAL A 35 -6.44 10.86 -8.10
N ASP A 36 -5.42 11.68 -8.31
CA ASP A 36 -4.04 11.22 -8.49
C ASP A 36 -3.51 10.48 -7.24
N GLU A 37 -3.79 11.01 -6.05
CA GLU A 37 -3.42 10.37 -4.78
C GLU A 37 -4.16 9.05 -4.57
N TRP A 38 -5.46 9.02 -4.83
CA TRP A 38 -6.25 7.79 -4.73
C TRP A 38 -5.74 6.72 -5.69
N LEU A 39 -5.48 7.06 -6.96
CA LEU A 39 -4.95 6.11 -7.94
C LEU A 39 -3.58 5.54 -7.52
N ARG A 40 -2.70 6.36 -6.94
CA ARG A 40 -1.42 5.90 -6.39
C ARG A 40 -1.62 4.93 -5.22
N GLN A 41 -2.56 5.22 -4.33
CA GLN A 41 -2.89 4.33 -3.21
C GLN A 41 -3.45 3.00 -3.71
N GLN A 42 -4.37 3.02 -4.68
CA GLN A 42 -4.92 1.79 -5.28
C GLN A 42 -3.83 0.94 -5.93
N SER A 43 -2.88 1.56 -6.65
CA SER A 43 -1.75 0.85 -7.25
C SER A 43 -0.84 0.20 -6.20
N ARG A 44 -0.54 0.93 -5.10
CA ARG A 44 0.24 0.38 -3.99
C ARG A 44 -0.48 -0.79 -3.32
N LYS A 45 -1.78 -0.64 -3.05
CA LYS A 45 -2.61 -1.70 -2.48
C LYS A 45 -2.61 -2.93 -3.36
N ALA A 46 -2.89 -2.78 -4.65
CA ALA A 46 -2.90 -3.90 -5.60
C ALA A 46 -1.56 -4.65 -5.63
N ARG A 47 -0.43 -3.92 -5.58
CA ARG A 47 0.90 -4.53 -5.50
C ARG A 47 1.09 -5.31 -4.20
N HIS A 48 0.73 -4.73 -3.06
CA HIS A 48 0.81 -5.42 -1.77
C HIS A 48 -0.05 -6.67 -1.74
N ASP A 49 -1.29 -6.58 -2.24
CA ASP A 49 -2.22 -7.70 -2.30
C ASP A 49 -1.66 -8.83 -3.21
N ALA A 50 -1.05 -8.48 -4.35
CA ALA A 50 -0.41 -9.44 -5.25
C ALA A 50 0.81 -10.13 -4.60
N ILE A 51 1.67 -9.38 -3.91
CA ILE A 51 2.81 -9.95 -3.19
C ILE A 51 2.32 -10.88 -2.07
N ALA A 52 1.30 -10.47 -1.31
CA ALA A 52 0.75 -11.28 -0.24
C ALA A 52 0.10 -12.58 -0.77
N ALA A 53 -0.59 -12.51 -1.91
CA ALA A 53 -1.15 -13.68 -2.57
C ALA A 53 -0.04 -14.65 -3.01
N TYR A 54 1.01 -14.14 -3.64
CA TYR A 54 2.16 -14.95 -4.05
C TYR A 54 2.88 -15.58 -2.86
N ALA A 55 3.16 -14.81 -1.79
CA ALA A 55 3.80 -15.34 -0.58
C ALA A 55 2.96 -16.43 0.08
N LYS A 56 1.62 -16.27 0.10
CA LYS A 56 0.71 -17.29 0.60
C LYS A 56 0.74 -18.57 -0.25
N GLU A 57 0.84 -18.43 -1.56
CA GLU A 57 0.93 -19.56 -2.49
C GLU A 57 2.28 -20.29 -2.37
N MET A 58 3.37 -19.55 -2.20
CA MET A 58 4.72 -20.12 -2.13
C MET A 58 5.15 -20.55 -0.71
N GLY A 59 4.38 -20.20 0.33
CA GLY A 59 4.67 -20.57 1.71
C GLY A 59 4.89 -22.07 1.88
N GLY A 60 5.98 -22.47 2.53
CA GLY A 60 6.39 -23.87 2.71
C GLY A 60 6.98 -24.55 1.47
N THR A 61 7.13 -23.84 0.35
CA THR A 61 7.88 -24.33 -0.81
C THR A 61 9.37 -23.94 -0.71
N GLN A 62 10.19 -24.40 -1.66
CA GLN A 62 11.60 -24.03 -1.73
C GLN A 62 11.85 -22.53 -1.91
N LEU A 63 10.85 -21.75 -2.37
CA LEU A 63 10.97 -20.29 -2.50
C LEU A 63 10.69 -19.54 -1.19
N ASP A 64 10.13 -20.22 -0.18
CA ASP A 64 9.85 -19.67 1.15
C ASP A 64 10.95 -20.02 2.17
N LEU A 65 11.59 -21.17 1.99
CA LEU A 65 12.62 -21.68 2.90
C LEU A 65 14.02 -21.27 2.43
N ASP A 66 14.69 -20.40 3.19
CA ASP A 66 16.12 -20.13 3.05
C ASP A 66 16.91 -21.09 3.95
N THR A 67 17.48 -22.13 3.33
CA THR A 67 18.19 -23.20 4.03
C THR A 67 19.41 -22.70 4.82
N GLU A 68 20.08 -21.65 4.34
CA GLU A 68 21.22 -21.05 5.05
C GLU A 68 20.72 -20.31 6.29
N LEU A 69 19.62 -19.55 6.15
CA LEU A 69 18.99 -18.84 7.25
C LEU A 69 18.44 -19.81 8.32
N GLU A 70 17.80 -20.91 7.91
CA GLU A 70 17.33 -21.96 8.83
C GLU A 70 18.50 -22.57 9.62
N SER A 71 19.58 -22.91 8.92
CA SER A 71 20.78 -23.48 9.54
C SER A 71 21.41 -22.52 10.55
N ALA A 72 21.54 -21.24 10.18
CA ALA A 72 22.02 -20.19 11.06
C ALA A 72 21.11 -19.99 12.29
N GLY A 73 19.78 -20.08 12.10
CA GLY A 73 18.80 -20.04 13.18
C GLY A 73 18.97 -21.18 14.19
N ILE A 74 19.14 -22.41 13.70
CA ILE A 74 19.40 -23.59 14.55
C ILE A 74 20.71 -23.42 15.32
N GLU A 75 21.78 -22.95 14.68
CA GLU A 75 23.06 -22.69 15.35
C GLU A 75 22.93 -21.62 16.44
N HIS A 76 22.21 -20.54 16.16
CA HIS A 76 21.98 -19.47 17.12
C HIS A 76 21.23 -19.99 18.34
N LEU A 77 20.12 -20.72 18.14
CA LEU A 77 19.34 -21.33 19.22
C LEU A 77 20.15 -22.31 20.06
N LYS A 78 21.04 -23.09 19.43
CA LYS A 78 21.98 -23.99 20.15
C LYS A 78 22.97 -23.22 21.02
N LYS A 79 23.44 -22.04 20.58
CA LYS A 79 24.38 -21.19 21.33
C LYS A 79 23.68 -20.50 22.51
N THR A 80 22.49 -19.93 22.30
CA THR A 80 21.73 -19.21 23.34
C THR A 80 21.03 -20.15 24.33
N GLY A 81 20.48 -21.27 23.88
CA GLY A 81 19.87 -22.28 24.76
C GLY A 81 20.86 -23.02 25.67
N LYS A 82 22.16 -23.00 25.35
CA LYS A 82 23.23 -23.50 26.22
C LYS A 82 23.66 -22.51 27.32
N ALA A 83 23.35 -21.22 27.18
CA ALA A 83 23.69 -20.21 28.18
C ALA A 83 22.70 -20.17 29.35
N THR A 84 21.51 -20.77 29.19
CA THR A 84 20.41 -20.77 30.17
C THR A 84 20.30 -22.09 30.96
N ARG A 85 21.30 -22.98 30.90
CA ARG A 85 21.35 -24.23 31.68
C ARG A 85 22.57 -24.29 32.57
#